data_AF-A0A4Y2L9R6-F1
#
_entry.id   AF-A0A4Y2L9R6-F1
#
_cell.length_a   1.000
_cell.length_b   1.000
_cell.length_c   1.000
_cell.angle_alpha   90.00
_cell.angle_beta   90.00
_cell.angle_gamma   90.00
#
_symmetry.space_group_name_H-M   'P 1'
#
loop_
_entity.id
_entity.type
_entity.pdbx_description
1 polymer ?
#
loop_
_entity_poly.entity_id
_entity_poly.type
_entity_poly.pdbx_seq_one_letter_code
_entity_poly.pdbx_strand_id
1 'polypeptide(L)'
;MYRTCTKKSRLTTWEIKRTKGFGGKGKLTDKFIDKLQNYYGIAIRSNVGSIEKMQSAVIAAFFHCCSSNRNLMHGQCPDGKDSWCRYKRALSDKKQYLEKSPGPPNSVMKVIKATYLELCDKNLLKKCLHGMTQNNNESFNNVLWTILPKETFVQQKTLFLGSYIAVLLFNSGYLGLLPIFNYLKIPIVPLTLKEYIWESTKREL
;
A
#
# COMPACT_ATOMS: atom_id res chain seq x y z
N MET A 1 3.74 13.71 8.46
CA MET A 1 4.76 13.14 7.54
C MET A 1 4.47 11.64 7.33
N TYR A 2 3.92 11.21 6.19
CA TYR A 2 3.86 9.77 5.87
C TYR A 2 5.24 9.28 5.48
N ARG A 3 6.04 8.98 6.49
CA ARG A 3 7.12 8.03 6.28
C ARG A 3 6.48 6.70 5.90
N THR A 4 6.98 6.17 4.80
CA THR A 4 6.70 4.86 4.17
C THR A 4 7.03 3.64 5.05
N CYS A 5 6.79 3.71 6.37
CA CYS A 5 6.65 2.53 7.23
C CYS A 5 5.24 2.00 6.99
N THR A 6 4.94 0.90 6.30
CA THR A 6 5.50 -0.44 6.41
C THR A 6 5.08 -1.29 5.19
N LYS A 7 4.84 -0.71 4.01
CA LYS A 7 4.61 -1.56 2.81
C LYS A 7 5.87 -2.35 2.44
N LYS A 8 7.05 -1.81 2.76
CA LYS A 8 8.33 -2.48 2.53
C LYS A 8 8.48 -3.75 3.36
N SER A 9 7.91 -3.83 4.57
CA SER A 9 8.22 -4.91 5.51
C SER A 9 7.48 -6.22 5.21
N ARG A 10 6.26 -6.25 4.67
CA ARG A 10 5.59 -7.56 4.45
C ARG A 10 6.20 -8.36 3.30
N LEU A 11 6.28 -7.84 2.08
CA LEU A 11 6.83 -8.62 0.96
C LEU A 11 8.30 -9.00 1.20
N THR A 12 9.13 -8.10 1.76
CA THR A 12 10.52 -8.44 2.11
C THR A 12 10.61 -9.42 3.28
N THR A 13 9.86 -9.24 4.38
CA THR A 13 9.98 -10.13 5.56
C THR A 13 9.37 -11.53 5.33
N TRP A 14 8.29 -11.64 4.54
CA TRP A 14 7.66 -12.93 4.23
C TRP A 14 8.53 -13.79 3.31
N GLU A 15 9.21 -13.19 2.32
CA GLU A 15 10.00 -13.92 1.32
C GLU A 15 11.47 -14.16 1.76
N ILE A 16 12.08 -13.21 2.48
CA ILE A 16 13.43 -13.37 3.06
C ILE A 16 13.45 -14.52 4.08
N LYS A 17 12.35 -14.76 4.82
CA LYS A 17 12.24 -15.89 5.76
C LYS A 17 12.10 -17.26 5.08
N ARG A 18 11.47 -17.33 3.90
CA ARG A 18 11.21 -18.61 3.20
C ARG A 18 12.33 -19.04 2.25
N THR A 19 13.17 -18.12 1.80
CA THR A 19 14.24 -18.44 0.83
C THR A 19 15.55 -17.76 1.21
N LYS A 20 16.48 -18.55 1.81
CA LYS A 20 17.85 -18.11 2.04
C LYS A 20 18.47 -17.68 0.69
N GLY A 21 18.96 -16.44 0.61
CA GLY A 21 19.82 -16.00 -0.51
C GLY A 21 19.24 -14.98 -1.49
N PHE A 22 18.11 -14.32 -1.24
CA PHE A 22 17.57 -13.28 -2.14
C PHE A 22 18.02 -11.83 -1.84
N GLY A 23 18.82 -11.59 -0.79
CA GLY A 23 19.48 -10.30 -0.55
C GLY A 23 20.72 -10.11 -1.43
N GLY A 24 20.90 -8.93 -2.03
CA GLY A 24 22.10 -8.54 -2.77
C GLY A 24 21.85 -7.97 -4.18
N LYS A 25 22.90 -7.41 -4.78
CA LYS A 25 22.90 -6.83 -6.15
C LYS A 25 22.55 -7.93 -7.18
N GLY A 26 21.57 -7.69 -8.06
CA GLY A 26 21.11 -8.65 -9.08
C GLY A 26 19.94 -9.56 -8.67
N LYS A 27 19.32 -9.32 -7.51
CA LYS A 27 18.18 -10.10 -6.98
C LYS A 27 16.92 -9.24 -6.89
N LEU A 28 15.94 -9.62 -6.07
CA LEU A 28 14.72 -8.85 -5.83
C LEU A 28 15.08 -7.44 -5.36
N THR A 29 14.79 -6.43 -6.19
CA THR A 29 15.11 -5.03 -5.88
C THR A 29 13.94 -4.33 -5.24
N ASP A 30 14.22 -3.38 -4.35
CA ASP A 30 13.20 -2.49 -3.76
C ASP A 30 12.34 -1.83 -4.84
N LYS A 31 12.97 -1.34 -5.92
CA LYS A 31 12.26 -0.74 -7.06
C LYS A 31 11.26 -1.68 -7.71
N PHE A 32 11.58 -2.98 -7.80
CA PHE A 32 10.66 -3.97 -8.35
C PHE A 32 9.51 -4.28 -7.38
N ILE A 33 9.79 -4.35 -6.07
CA ILE A 33 8.76 -4.48 -5.03
C ILE A 33 7.80 -3.28 -5.08
N ASP A 34 8.33 -2.06 -5.13
CA ASP A 34 7.55 -0.83 -5.21
C ASP A 34 6.66 -0.82 -6.47
N LYS A 35 7.19 -1.29 -7.61
CA LYS A 35 6.44 -1.46 -8.86
C LYS A 35 5.27 -2.43 -8.68
N LEU A 36 5.52 -3.62 -8.11
CA LEU A 36 4.50 -4.64 -7.85
C LEU A 36 3.39 -4.13 -6.93
N GLN A 37 3.76 -3.41 -5.86
CA GLN A 37 2.81 -2.83 -4.91
C GLN A 37 1.97 -1.72 -5.52
N ASN A 38 2.57 -0.87 -6.35
CA ASN A 38 1.85 0.20 -7.02
C ASN A 38 0.77 -0.37 -7.95
N TYR A 39 1.14 -1.32 -8.82
CA TYR A 39 0.18 -1.93 -9.74
C TYR A 39 -0.87 -2.78 -9.04
N TYR A 40 -0.54 -3.45 -7.93
CA TYR A 40 -1.54 -4.09 -7.08
C TYR A 40 -2.57 -3.07 -6.57
N GLY A 41 -2.11 -1.93 -6.05
CA GLY A 41 -2.98 -0.85 -5.60
C GLY A 41 -3.88 -0.29 -6.70
N ILE A 42 -3.37 -0.14 -7.92
CA ILE A 42 -4.15 0.27 -9.10
C ILE A 42 -5.22 -0.77 -9.42
N ALA A 43 -4.87 -2.06 -9.42
CA ALA A 43 -5.80 -3.15 -9.69
C ALA A 43 -6.98 -3.16 -8.71
N ILE A 44 -6.72 -2.92 -7.42
CA ILE A 44 -7.78 -2.84 -6.40
C ILE A 44 -8.63 -1.57 -6.59
N ARG A 45 -8.00 -0.38 -6.64
CA ARG A 45 -8.73 0.90 -6.70
C ARG A 45 -9.55 1.08 -7.99
N SER A 46 -9.12 0.50 -9.10
CA SER A 46 -9.82 0.63 -10.39
C SER A 46 -11.00 -0.36 -10.54
N ASN A 47 -11.14 -1.31 -9.62
CA ASN A 47 -12.12 -2.41 -9.73
C ASN A 47 -12.94 -2.59 -8.45
N VAL A 48 -13.15 -1.51 -7.70
CA VAL A 48 -13.97 -1.45 -6.47
C VAL A 48 -15.33 -2.12 -6.72
N GLY A 49 -15.78 -2.92 -5.75
CA GLY A 49 -17.05 -3.64 -5.85
C GLY A 49 -17.06 -4.92 -6.70
N SER A 50 -15.98 -5.26 -7.42
CA SER A 50 -15.94 -6.47 -8.26
C SER A 50 -14.70 -7.33 -8.01
N ILE A 51 -14.90 -8.46 -7.32
CA ILE A 51 -13.83 -9.42 -7.01
C ILE A 51 -13.22 -9.98 -8.30
N GLU A 52 -14.04 -10.36 -9.27
CA GLU A 52 -13.57 -10.96 -10.52
C GLU A 52 -12.67 -10.00 -11.31
N LYS A 53 -13.11 -8.73 -11.44
CA LYS A 53 -12.30 -7.71 -12.09
C LYS A 53 -11.01 -7.41 -11.32
N MET A 54 -11.05 -7.41 -9.98
CA MET A 54 -9.83 -7.30 -9.16
C MET A 54 -8.87 -8.47 -9.43
N GLN A 55 -9.35 -9.71 -9.45
CA GLN A 55 -8.50 -10.89 -9.74
C GLN A 55 -7.82 -10.76 -11.11
N SER A 56 -8.59 -10.49 -12.16
CA SER A 56 -8.05 -10.32 -13.51
C SER A 56 -7.04 -9.18 -13.57
N ALA A 57 -7.32 -8.04 -12.93
CA ALA A 57 -6.43 -6.89 -12.92
C ALA A 57 -5.15 -7.13 -12.10
N VAL A 58 -5.22 -7.86 -10.98
CA VAL A 58 -4.03 -8.24 -10.20
C VAL A 58 -3.15 -9.18 -11.01
N ILE A 59 -3.71 -10.19 -11.68
CA ILE A 59 -2.94 -11.09 -12.55
C ILE A 59 -2.29 -10.29 -13.68
N ALA A 60 -3.01 -9.37 -14.31
CA ALA A 60 -2.49 -8.49 -15.34
C ALA A 60 -1.34 -7.60 -14.84
N ALA A 61 -1.49 -7.04 -13.63
CA ALA A 61 -0.45 -6.25 -12.96
C ALA A 61 0.85 -7.03 -12.77
N PHE A 62 0.77 -8.31 -12.37
CA PHE A 62 1.95 -9.16 -12.22
C PHE A 62 2.71 -9.32 -13.54
N PHE A 63 2.01 -9.77 -14.59
CA PHE A 63 2.62 -10.00 -15.90
C PHE A 63 3.16 -8.71 -16.51
N HIS A 64 2.44 -7.61 -16.36
CA HIS A 64 2.93 -6.29 -16.75
C HIS A 64 4.25 -5.92 -16.02
N CYS A 65 4.33 -6.20 -14.72
CA CYS A 65 5.55 -5.91 -13.96
C CYS A 65 6.75 -6.72 -14.47
N CYS A 66 6.51 -7.97 -14.85
CA CYS A 66 7.48 -8.93 -15.39
C CYS A 66 7.88 -8.71 -16.86
N SER A 67 7.17 -7.85 -17.60
CA SER A 67 7.49 -7.53 -18.99
C SER A 67 8.93 -7.01 -19.16
N SER A 68 9.56 -7.37 -20.27
CA SER A 68 10.92 -6.97 -20.62
C SER A 68 11.06 -6.70 -22.11
N ASN A 69 12.13 -6.00 -22.50
CA ASN A 69 12.49 -5.78 -23.89
C ASN A 69 12.71 -7.06 -24.72
N ARG A 70 12.94 -8.20 -24.06
CA ARG A 70 13.11 -9.52 -24.68
C ARG A 70 11.83 -10.36 -24.66
N ASN A 71 10.88 -10.03 -23.79
CA ASN A 71 9.65 -10.78 -23.61
C ASN A 71 8.54 -9.84 -23.14
N LEU A 72 7.65 -9.46 -24.07
CA LEU A 72 6.53 -8.56 -23.80
C LEU A 72 5.38 -9.34 -23.15
N MET A 73 5.07 -9.00 -21.91
CA MET A 73 4.05 -9.71 -21.10
C MET A 73 2.81 -8.84 -20.83
N HIS A 74 2.40 -8.05 -21.82
CA HIS A 74 1.26 -7.13 -21.70
C HIS A 74 -0.08 -7.75 -22.11
N GLY A 75 -0.13 -9.05 -22.42
CA GLY A 75 -1.31 -9.71 -22.99
C GLY A 75 -2.57 -9.59 -22.13
N GLN A 76 -2.41 -9.70 -20.81
CA GLN A 76 -3.51 -9.63 -19.84
C GLN A 76 -3.90 -8.19 -19.45
N CYS A 77 -3.15 -7.18 -19.90
CA CYS A 77 -3.49 -5.78 -19.62
C CYS A 77 -4.78 -5.39 -20.35
N PRO A 78 -5.61 -4.49 -19.79
CA PRO A 78 -6.81 -4.01 -20.47
C PRO A 78 -6.46 -3.33 -21.79
N ASP A 79 -7.28 -3.52 -22.81
CA ASP A 79 -7.12 -2.87 -24.11
C ASP A 79 -7.67 -1.43 -24.10
N GLY A 80 -7.34 -0.67 -25.15
CA GLY A 80 -7.89 0.65 -25.40
C GLY A 80 -7.07 1.83 -24.87
N LYS A 81 -7.54 3.04 -25.18
CA LYS A 81 -6.88 4.31 -24.87
C LYS A 81 -6.84 4.64 -23.38
N ASP A 82 -7.80 4.12 -22.63
CA ASP A 82 -7.92 4.32 -21.18
C ASP A 82 -7.16 3.26 -20.38
N SER A 83 -6.44 2.36 -21.05
CA SER A 83 -5.63 1.35 -20.39
C SER A 83 -4.54 1.99 -19.53
N TRP A 84 -4.40 1.52 -18.29
CA TRP A 84 -3.25 1.88 -17.46
C TRP A 84 -1.93 1.36 -18.06
N CYS A 85 -1.98 0.38 -18.96
CA CYS A 85 -0.81 -0.16 -19.65
C CYS A 85 -0.42 0.69 -20.86
N ARG A 86 0.79 1.27 -20.81
CA ARG A 86 1.31 2.12 -21.90
C ARG A 86 1.45 1.38 -23.24
N TYR A 87 1.77 0.08 -23.22
CA TYR A 87 1.83 -0.74 -24.43
C TYR A 87 0.45 -0.84 -25.10
N LYS A 88 -0.59 -1.16 -24.32
CA LYS A 88 -1.97 -1.29 -24.82
C LYS A 88 -2.53 0.04 -25.35
N ARG A 89 -2.19 1.16 -24.69
CA ARG A 89 -2.52 2.50 -25.21
C ARG A 89 -1.84 2.80 -26.53
N ALA A 90 -0.54 2.52 -26.64
CA ALA A 90 0.20 2.74 -27.89
C ALA A 90 -0.37 1.88 -29.04
N LEU A 91 -0.73 0.62 -28.75
CA LEU A 91 -1.40 -0.25 -29.71
C LEU A 91 -2.74 0.34 -30.17
N SER A 92 -3.55 0.87 -29.24
CA SER A 92 -4.82 1.52 -29.57
C SER A 92 -4.66 2.81 -30.40
N ASP A 93 -3.57 3.54 -30.18
CA ASP A 93 -3.22 4.76 -30.92
C ASP A 93 -2.45 4.48 -32.23
N LYS A 94 -2.20 3.21 -32.56
CA LYS A 94 -1.34 2.79 -33.68
C LYS A 94 0.08 3.41 -33.64
N LYS A 95 0.61 3.63 -32.43
CA LYS A 95 1.96 4.15 -32.20
C LYS A 95 2.93 3.02 -31.87
N GLN A 96 4.20 3.22 -32.23
CA GLN A 96 5.26 2.30 -31.83
C GLN A 96 5.51 2.41 -30.32
N TYR A 97 5.62 1.26 -29.66
CA TYR A 97 6.00 1.15 -28.25
C TYR A 97 7.32 0.40 -28.12
N LEU A 98 8.26 0.98 -27.38
CA LEU A 98 9.52 0.32 -27.02
C LEU A 98 9.55 0.03 -25.52
N GLU A 99 9.59 -1.25 -25.17
CA GLU A 99 9.82 -1.69 -23.80
C GLU A 99 11.28 -1.43 -23.44
N LYS A 100 11.53 -0.53 -22.49
CA LYS A 100 12.88 -0.19 -22.02
C LYS A 100 13.32 -1.04 -20.83
N SER A 101 12.39 -1.72 -20.18
CA SER A 101 12.70 -2.50 -18.98
C SER A 101 13.51 -3.75 -19.34
N PRO A 102 14.62 -4.05 -18.65
CA PRO A 102 15.31 -5.33 -18.80
C PRO A 102 14.53 -6.51 -18.22
N GLY A 103 13.47 -6.23 -17.45
CA GLY A 103 12.71 -7.21 -16.67
C GLY A 103 13.46 -7.74 -15.44
N PRO A 104 12.74 -8.40 -14.51
CA PRO A 104 13.37 -9.14 -13.42
C PRO A 104 14.01 -10.46 -13.92
N PRO A 105 15.00 -11.02 -13.21
CA PRO A 105 15.53 -12.35 -13.49
C PRO A 105 14.45 -13.44 -13.39
N ASN A 106 14.57 -14.51 -14.20
CA ASN A 106 13.62 -15.63 -14.20
C ASN A 106 13.47 -16.31 -12.83
N SER A 107 14.56 -16.42 -12.07
CA SER A 107 14.55 -16.96 -10.71
C SER A 107 13.66 -16.15 -9.76
N VAL A 108 13.73 -14.81 -9.87
CA VAL A 108 12.90 -13.87 -9.10
C VAL A 108 11.44 -13.96 -9.53
N MET A 109 11.16 -14.03 -10.83
CA MET A 109 9.79 -14.17 -11.33
C MET A 109 9.12 -15.45 -10.83
N LYS A 110 9.83 -16.58 -10.84
CA LYS A 110 9.27 -17.87 -10.42
C LYS A 110 8.84 -17.85 -8.95
N VAL A 111 9.65 -17.25 -8.09
CA VAL A 111 9.35 -17.14 -6.65
C VAL A 111 8.17 -16.20 -6.42
N ILE A 112 8.25 -14.98 -6.96
CA ILE A 112 7.23 -13.95 -6.72
C ILE A 112 5.90 -14.34 -7.35
N LYS A 113 5.89 -15.07 -8.47
CA LYS A 113 4.64 -15.50 -9.11
C LYS A 113 3.75 -16.26 -8.13
N ALA A 114 4.29 -17.19 -7.36
CA ALA A 114 3.51 -17.95 -6.38
C ALA A 114 2.93 -17.01 -5.32
N THR A 115 3.78 -16.20 -4.69
CA THR A 115 3.40 -15.23 -3.65
C THR A 115 2.38 -14.20 -4.14
N TYR A 116 2.55 -13.70 -5.37
CA TYR A 116 1.68 -12.67 -5.94
C TYR A 116 0.32 -13.25 -6.36
N LEU A 117 0.27 -14.49 -6.81
CA LEU A 117 -1.00 -15.16 -7.11
C LEU A 117 -1.81 -15.51 -5.86
N GLU A 118 -1.17 -15.73 -4.70
CA GLU A 118 -1.88 -15.79 -3.42
C GLU A 118 -2.62 -14.48 -3.11
N LEU A 119 -2.13 -13.34 -3.60
CA LEU A 119 -2.84 -12.05 -3.47
C LEU A 119 -4.12 -11.98 -4.32
N CYS A 120 -4.34 -12.94 -5.22
CA CYS A 120 -5.60 -13.08 -5.97
C CYS A 120 -6.65 -13.88 -5.21
N ASP A 121 -6.39 -14.35 -3.99
CA ASP A 121 -7.35 -15.10 -3.19
C ASP A 121 -8.66 -14.31 -3.00
N LYS A 122 -9.79 -14.97 -3.24
CA LYS A 122 -11.10 -14.31 -3.17
C LYS A 122 -11.40 -13.81 -1.75
N ASN A 123 -11.00 -14.53 -0.72
CA ASN A 123 -11.25 -14.11 0.67
C ASN A 123 -10.39 -12.92 1.07
N LEU A 124 -9.16 -12.84 0.54
CA LEU A 124 -8.33 -11.65 0.68
C LEU A 124 -8.95 -10.45 -0.06
N LEU A 125 -9.35 -10.62 -1.31
CA LEU A 125 -9.91 -9.54 -2.14
C LEU A 125 -11.26 -9.04 -1.64
N LYS A 126 -12.08 -9.89 -0.99
CA LYS A 126 -13.31 -9.46 -0.30
C LYS A 126 -13.05 -8.32 0.69
N LYS A 127 -11.90 -8.33 1.38
CA LYS A 127 -11.51 -7.28 2.33
C LYS A 127 -11.12 -5.97 1.63
N CYS A 128 -10.84 -6.03 0.33
CA CYS A 128 -10.44 -4.89 -0.48
C CYS A 128 -11.59 -4.31 -1.31
N LEU A 129 -12.82 -4.79 -1.15
CA LEU A 129 -13.99 -4.37 -1.94
C LEU A 129 -14.24 -2.86 -1.89
N HIS A 130 -13.84 -2.20 -0.80
CA HIS A 130 -13.95 -0.76 -0.59
C HIS A 130 -12.75 0.03 -1.15
N GLY A 131 -11.90 -0.59 -1.96
CA GLY A 131 -10.79 0.07 -2.67
C GLY A 131 -9.53 0.31 -1.84
N MET A 132 -9.53 -0.02 -0.55
CA MET A 132 -8.34 0.14 0.29
C MET A 132 -7.56 -1.16 0.38
N THR A 133 -6.24 -1.00 0.46
CA THR A 133 -5.29 -2.12 0.56
C THR A 133 -4.50 -2.08 1.87
N GLN A 134 -4.72 -1.08 2.73
CA GLN A 134 -4.02 -0.97 4.02
C GLN A 134 -4.73 -1.82 5.07
N ASN A 135 -3.93 -2.54 5.85
CA ASN A 135 -4.41 -3.27 7.01
C ASN A 135 -4.78 -2.27 8.10
N ASN A 136 -6.09 -2.07 8.34
CA ASN A 136 -6.58 -1.13 9.36
C ASN A 136 -5.94 -1.38 10.73
N ASN A 137 -5.70 -2.64 11.11
CA ASN A 137 -5.07 -2.97 12.39
C ASN A 137 -3.62 -2.48 12.45
N GLU A 138 -2.87 -2.54 11.35
CA GLU A 138 -1.49 -2.05 11.31
C GLU A 138 -1.43 -0.53 11.33
N SER A 139 -2.37 0.13 10.63
CA SER A 139 -2.50 1.58 10.66
C SER A 139 -2.90 2.07 12.06
N PHE A 140 -3.87 1.42 12.71
CA PHE A 140 -4.28 1.73 14.08
C PHE A 140 -3.15 1.51 15.08
N ASN A 141 -2.49 0.34 15.02
CA ASN A 141 -1.36 0.04 15.89
C ASN A 141 -0.26 1.09 15.74
N ASN A 142 0.03 1.53 14.51
CA ASN A 142 1.00 2.60 14.30
C ASN A 142 0.62 3.89 15.06
N VAL A 143 -0.65 4.31 14.99
CA VAL A 143 -1.15 5.47 15.77
C VAL A 143 -1.02 5.23 17.27
N LEU A 144 -1.47 4.07 17.77
CA LEU A 144 -1.39 3.70 19.19
C LEU A 144 0.03 3.83 19.73
N TRP A 145 1.01 3.35 18.97
CA TRP A 145 2.42 3.37 19.38
C TRP A 145 3.13 4.70 19.19
N THR A 146 2.52 5.68 18.52
CA THR A 146 3.00 7.06 18.59
C THR A 146 2.63 7.75 19.91
N ILE A 147 1.63 7.21 20.63
CA ILE A 147 1.08 7.78 21.87
C ILE A 147 1.63 7.03 23.09
N LEU A 148 1.69 5.70 22.99
CA LEU A 148 2.11 4.83 24.09
C LEU A 148 3.49 4.22 23.80
N PRO A 149 4.40 4.18 24.80
CA PRO A 149 5.69 3.53 24.64
C PRO A 149 5.51 2.02 24.49
N LYS A 150 6.23 1.43 23.54
CA LYS A 150 6.20 -0.02 23.30
C LYS A 150 7.06 -0.82 24.28
N GLU A 151 8.17 -0.22 24.71
CA GLU A 151 9.27 -0.94 25.36
C GLU A 151 9.27 -0.78 26.89
N THR A 152 8.30 -0.04 27.45
CA THR A 152 8.22 0.21 28.89
C THR A 152 6.83 -0.10 29.43
N PHE A 153 6.80 -0.60 30.66
CA PHE A 153 5.54 -0.81 31.37
C PHE A 153 4.89 0.53 31.70
N VAL A 154 3.60 0.63 31.42
CA VAL A 154 2.77 1.79 31.76
C VAL A 154 1.64 1.37 32.69
N GLN A 155 1.23 2.27 33.57
CA GLN A 155 0.08 2.04 34.44
C GLN A 155 -1.20 1.87 33.61
N GLN A 156 -2.14 1.09 34.13
CA GLN A 156 -3.40 0.78 33.45
C GLN A 156 -4.19 2.04 33.04
N LYS A 157 -4.22 3.08 33.88
CA LYS A 157 -4.90 4.35 33.57
C LYS A 157 -4.28 5.06 32.36
N THR A 158 -2.94 5.07 32.27
CA THR A 158 -2.20 5.65 31.13
C THR A 158 -2.47 4.86 29.86
N LEU A 159 -2.47 3.52 29.94
CA LEU A 159 -2.80 2.64 28.82
C LEU A 159 -4.20 2.92 28.27
N PHE A 160 -5.21 3.04 29.15
CA PHE A 160 -6.58 3.36 28.73
C PHE A 160 -6.66 4.74 28.08
N LEU A 161 -6.09 5.77 28.70
CA LEU A 161 -6.10 7.12 28.15
C LEU A 161 -5.44 7.19 26.76
N GLY A 162 -4.25 6.61 26.62
CA GLY A 162 -3.54 6.58 25.35
C GLY A 162 -4.30 5.79 24.27
N SER A 163 -4.97 4.71 24.64
CA SER A 163 -5.81 3.93 23.72
C SER A 163 -7.03 4.74 23.24
N TYR A 164 -7.71 5.47 24.12
CA TYR A 164 -8.83 6.33 23.73
C TYR A 164 -8.40 7.47 22.80
N ILE A 165 -7.26 8.11 23.09
CA ILE A 165 -6.68 9.13 22.21
C ILE A 165 -6.33 8.51 20.84
N ALA A 166 -5.77 7.31 20.80
CA ALA A 166 -5.44 6.62 19.56
C ALA A 166 -6.68 6.37 18.68
N VAL A 167 -7.80 5.96 19.29
CA VAL A 167 -9.08 5.75 18.60
C VAL A 167 -9.60 7.05 18.00
N LEU A 168 -9.55 8.16 18.76
CA LEU A 168 -9.99 9.47 18.26
C LEU A 168 -9.12 9.95 17.08
N LEU A 169 -7.80 9.83 17.21
CA LEU A 169 -6.87 10.20 16.16
C LEU A 169 -7.00 9.32 14.91
N PHE A 170 -7.29 8.02 15.08
CA PHE A 170 -7.45 7.09 13.97
C PHE A 170 -8.73 7.36 13.19
N ASN A 171 -9.84 7.65 13.86
CA ASN A 171 -11.15 7.82 13.22
C ASN A 171 -11.42 9.25 12.74
N SER A 172 -10.97 10.25 13.48
CA SER A 172 -11.33 11.66 13.25
C SER A 172 -10.12 12.59 13.17
N GLY A 173 -8.90 12.03 13.14
CA GLY A 173 -7.68 12.81 13.22
C GLY A 173 -7.68 13.70 14.46
N TYR A 174 -7.03 14.86 14.34
CA TYR A 174 -6.93 15.80 15.44
C TYR A 174 -8.24 16.54 15.75
N LEU A 175 -9.22 16.55 14.84
CA LEU A 175 -10.53 17.11 15.11
C LEU A 175 -11.24 16.37 16.26
N GLY A 176 -10.96 15.06 16.42
CA GLY A 176 -11.48 14.27 17.53
C GLY A 176 -11.00 14.73 18.92
N LEU A 177 -9.94 15.53 19.01
CA LEU A 177 -9.43 16.07 20.29
C LEU A 177 -10.09 17.38 20.70
N LEU A 178 -10.77 18.09 19.79
CA LEU A 178 -11.37 19.39 20.08
C LEU A 178 -12.38 19.33 21.25
N PRO A 179 -13.28 18.33 21.33
CA PRO A 179 -14.20 18.21 22.46
C PRO A 179 -13.48 18.00 23.79
N ILE A 180 -12.35 17.28 23.79
CA ILE A 180 -11.53 17.03 24.99
C ILE A 180 -10.88 18.33 25.46
N PHE A 181 -10.29 19.10 24.54
CA PHE A 181 -9.68 20.39 24.91
C PHE A 181 -10.71 21.37 25.47
N ASN A 182 -11.90 21.42 24.87
CA ASN A 182 -12.99 22.24 25.40
C ASN A 182 -13.41 21.79 26.81
N TYR A 183 -13.57 20.49 27.03
CA TYR A 183 -13.91 19.94 28.34
C TYR A 183 -12.84 20.24 29.41
N LEU A 184 -11.56 20.13 29.04
CA LEU A 184 -10.42 20.43 29.92
C LEU A 184 -10.13 21.93 30.04
N LYS A 185 -10.92 22.79 29.38
CA LYS A 185 -10.74 24.25 29.32
C LYS A 185 -9.35 24.67 28.81
N ILE A 186 -8.78 23.88 27.90
CA ILE A 186 -7.52 24.19 27.23
C ILE A 186 -7.82 25.14 26.06
N PRO A 187 -7.25 26.35 26.04
CA PRO A 187 -7.53 27.32 24.97
C PRO A 187 -7.00 26.82 23.63
N ILE A 188 -7.86 26.81 22.63
CA ILE A 188 -7.52 26.42 21.26
C ILE A 188 -7.04 27.69 20.54
N VAL A 189 -5.72 27.90 20.44
CA VAL A 189 -5.14 29.06 19.75
C VAL A 189 -4.82 28.75 18.28
N PRO A 190 -4.74 29.76 17.39
CA PRO A 190 -4.52 29.54 15.95
C PRO A 190 -3.22 28.80 15.60
N LEU A 191 -2.17 28.91 16.42
CA LEU A 191 -0.94 28.11 16.25
C LEU A 191 -1.20 26.61 16.44
N THR A 192 -2.00 26.22 17.44
CA THR A 192 -2.37 24.83 17.71
C THR A 192 -3.29 24.24 16.65
N LEU A 193 -4.00 25.04 15.85
CA LEU A 193 -4.83 24.54 14.75
C LEU A 193 -4.09 24.49 13.42
N LYS A 194 -3.26 25.49 13.09
CA LYS A 194 -2.49 25.52 11.82
C LYS A 194 -1.46 24.39 11.75
N GLU A 195 -0.74 24.11 12.85
CA GLU A 195 0.22 22.99 12.88
C GLU A 195 -0.48 21.63 12.77
N TYR A 196 -1.64 21.48 13.42
CA TYR A 196 -2.42 20.24 13.45
C TYR A 196 -3.20 19.98 12.14
N ILE A 197 -3.77 21.00 11.52
CA ILE A 197 -4.51 20.90 10.25
C ILE A 197 -3.53 20.68 9.09
N TRP A 198 -2.40 21.41 9.04
CA TRP A 198 -1.39 21.24 7.98
C TRP A 198 -0.84 19.80 7.92
N GLU A 199 -0.62 19.17 9.07
CA GLU A 199 -0.23 17.77 9.09
C GLU A 199 -1.33 16.83 8.60
N SER A 200 -2.61 17.18 8.82
CA SER A 200 -3.78 16.38 8.45
C SER A 200 -4.14 16.50 6.97
N THR A 201 -3.93 17.64 6.33
CA THR A 201 -4.15 17.77 4.88
C THR A 201 -3.09 17.02 4.06
N LYS A 202 -1.89 16.79 4.62
CA LYS A 202 -0.90 15.83 4.08
C LYS A 202 -1.31 14.35 4.27
N ARG A 203 -2.42 14.07 4.97
CA ARG A 203 -2.97 12.72 5.27
C ARG A 203 -3.98 12.19 4.29
N GLU A 204 -4.51 13.02 3.40
CA GLU A 204 -5.59 12.66 2.49
C GLU A 204 -5.19 12.77 1.00
N LEU A 205 -3.91 13.08 0.71
CA LEU A 205 -3.30 13.09 -0.62
C LEU A 205 -2.15 12.09 -0.70
#